data_AF-A0AAU9D4C7-F1
#
_entry.id   AF-A0AAU9D4C7-F1
#
_cell.length_a   1.000
_cell.length_b   1.000
_cell.length_c   1.000
_cell.angle_alpha   90.00
_cell.angle_beta   90.00
_cell.angle_gamma   90.00
#
_symmetry.space_group_name_H-M   'P 1'
#
loop_
_entity.id
_entity.type
_entity.pdbx_description
1 polymer ?
#
loop_
_entity_poly.entity_id
_entity_poly.type
_entity_poly.pdbx_seq_one_letter_code
_entity_poly.pdbx_strand_id
1 'polypeptide(L)'
;MAFKNSKFKHRNLFQAAKAAVFGIFFAFSQERNLRIDLVVFIVIGCLAKIFRFSLVEMIICFLNWVLIVSLEIVNTVFERLIDKMWGEEFNIEVKHLKDMAAAAVFVLSACLVIITAVIILAKIFHI
;
A
#
# COMPACT_ATOMS: atom_id res chain seq x y z
N MET A 1 10.71 -38.52 -1.67
CA MET A 1 10.56 -37.89 -0.34
C MET A 1 9.40 -36.89 -0.43
N ALA A 2 8.21 -37.25 0.04
CA ALA A 2 7.03 -36.39 -0.07
C ALA A 2 7.11 -35.28 0.99
N PHE A 3 7.33 -34.04 0.55
CA PHE A 3 7.14 -32.86 1.41
C PHE A 3 5.66 -32.70 1.73
N LYS A 4 5.14 -33.50 2.68
CA LYS A 4 3.81 -33.28 3.26
C LYS A 4 3.91 -32.11 4.25
N ASN A 5 3.99 -30.90 3.72
CA ASN A 5 3.97 -29.68 4.52
C ASN A 5 2.51 -29.34 4.89
N SER A 6 1.95 -30.07 5.85
CA SER A 6 0.63 -29.82 6.42
C SER A 6 0.60 -28.66 7.41
N LYS A 7 1.76 -28.01 7.68
CA LYS A 7 1.89 -26.95 8.70
C LYS A 7 1.37 -25.57 8.25
N PHE A 8 1.15 -25.35 6.95
CA PHE A 8 0.75 -24.04 6.41
C PHE A 8 -0.63 -24.03 5.72
N LYS A 9 -1.39 -25.12 5.81
CA LYS A 9 -2.73 -25.17 5.20
C LYS A 9 -3.74 -24.59 6.20
N HIS A 10 -4.25 -23.39 5.93
CA HIS A 10 -5.36 -22.82 6.71
C HIS A 10 -6.53 -23.80 6.67
N ARG A 11 -6.90 -24.34 7.85
CA ARG A 11 -7.91 -25.42 7.90
C ARG A 11 -9.31 -24.86 7.59
N ASN A 12 -9.58 -23.63 8.01
CA ASN A 12 -10.87 -22.95 7.86
C ASN A 12 -10.68 -21.46 7.46
N LEU A 13 -11.68 -20.85 6.81
CA LEU A 13 -11.68 -19.43 6.37
C LEU A 13 -11.30 -18.44 7.48
N PHE A 14 -11.75 -18.70 8.71
CA PHE A 14 -11.43 -17.85 9.87
C PHE A 14 -9.93 -17.82 10.19
N GLN A 15 -9.22 -18.96 10.05
CA GLN A 15 -7.77 -19.00 10.27
C GLN A 15 -7.02 -18.25 9.17
N ALA A 16 -7.49 -18.34 7.91
CA ALA A 16 -6.92 -17.58 6.80
C ALA A 16 -7.12 -16.07 7.00
N ALA A 17 -8.32 -15.64 7.37
CA ALA A 17 -8.62 -14.23 7.65
C ALA A 17 -7.78 -13.69 8.82
N LYS A 18 -7.67 -14.45 9.93
CA LYS A 18 -6.82 -14.06 11.06
C LYS A 18 -5.35 -13.92 10.68
N ALA A 19 -4.84 -14.84 9.85
CA ALA A 19 -3.47 -14.78 9.36
C ALA A 19 -3.24 -13.56 8.45
N ALA A 20 -4.19 -13.27 7.54
CA ALA A 20 -4.12 -12.10 6.67
C ALA A 20 -4.11 -10.79 7.47
N VAL A 21 -4.98 -10.67 8.47
CA VAL A 21 -5.02 -9.50 9.37
C VAL A 21 -3.69 -9.33 10.11
N PHE A 22 -3.13 -10.41 10.67
CA PHE A 22 -1.81 -10.35 11.31
C PHE A 22 -0.71 -9.93 10.33
N GLY A 23 -0.76 -10.43 9.09
CA GLY A 23 0.16 -10.02 8.02
C GLY A 23 0.10 -8.53 7.71
N ILE A 24 -1.10 -7.94 7.67
CA ILE A 24 -1.29 -6.49 7.50
C ILE A 24 -0.64 -5.73 8.67
N PHE A 25 -0.98 -6.08 9.92
CA PHE A 25 -0.38 -5.42 11.10
C PHE A 25 1.15 -5.53 11.12
N PHE A 26 1.70 -6.68 10.74
CA PHE A 26 3.13 -6.88 10.65
C PHE A 26 3.78 -5.97 9.58
N ALA A 27 3.16 -5.84 8.41
CA ALA A 27 3.63 -4.92 7.37
C ALA A 27 3.65 -3.47 7.85
N PHE A 28 2.55 -3.00 8.46
CA PHE A 28 2.44 -1.64 9.02
C PHE A 28 3.46 -1.34 10.12
N SER A 29 3.88 -2.34 10.89
CA SER A 29 4.91 -2.16 11.94
C SER A 29 6.31 -2.02 11.37
N GLN A 30 6.62 -2.71 10.27
CA GLN A 30 7.96 -2.75 9.71
C GLN A 30 8.21 -1.58 8.74
N GLU A 31 7.21 -1.23 7.94
CA GLU A 31 7.41 -0.32 6.83
C GLU A 31 7.13 1.13 7.21
N ARG A 32 8.09 2.02 6.90
CA ARG A 32 7.93 3.45 7.14
C ARG A 32 6.91 4.06 6.16
N ASN A 33 6.94 3.64 4.90
CA ASN A 33 6.06 4.17 3.86
C ASN A 33 4.58 3.92 4.17
N LEU A 34 4.22 2.70 4.61
CA LEU A 34 2.85 2.40 5.06
C LEU A 34 2.36 3.32 6.19
N ARG A 35 3.25 3.74 7.10
CA ARG A 35 2.90 4.69 8.16
C ARG A 35 2.71 6.10 7.61
N ILE A 36 3.51 6.51 6.63
CA ILE A 36 3.35 7.79 5.93
C ILE A 36 2.02 7.81 5.17
N ASP A 37 1.69 6.75 4.43
CA ASP A 37 0.44 6.63 3.69
C ASP A 37 -0.78 6.71 4.60
N LEU A 38 -0.70 6.15 5.80
CA LEU A 38 -1.76 6.28 6.81
C LEU A 38 -1.94 7.74 7.26
N VAL A 39 -0.85 8.47 7.47
CA VAL A 39 -0.90 9.90 7.82
C VAL A 39 -1.50 10.71 6.67
N VAL A 40 -1.08 10.43 5.42
CA VAL A 40 -1.65 11.08 4.23
C VAL A 40 -3.15 10.83 4.15
N PHE A 41 -3.61 9.61 4.39
CA PHE A 41 -5.04 9.29 4.40
C PHE A 41 -5.82 10.05 5.47
N ILE A 42 -5.27 10.19 6.68
CA ILE A 42 -5.87 11.01 7.74
C ILE A 42 -6.00 12.47 7.30
N VAL A 43 -4.94 13.02 6.69
CA VAL A 43 -4.95 14.40 6.16
C VAL A 43 -6.03 14.56 5.08
N ILE A 44 -6.13 13.63 4.14
CA ILE A 44 -7.19 13.63 3.12
C ILE A 44 -8.57 13.57 3.76
N GLY A 45 -8.77 12.77 4.82
CA GLY A 45 -10.02 12.74 5.59
C GLY A 45 -10.37 14.08 6.24
N CYS A 46 -9.38 14.78 6.81
CA CYS A 46 -9.57 16.13 7.33
C CYS A 46 -9.95 17.12 6.23
N LEU A 47 -9.26 17.08 5.09
CA LEU A 47 -9.55 17.93 3.92
C LEU A 47 -10.95 17.63 3.36
N ALA A 48 -11.33 16.35 3.28
CA ALA A 48 -12.64 15.92 2.82
C ALA A 48 -13.77 16.52 3.68
N LYS A 49 -13.55 16.61 5.00
CA LYS A 49 -14.50 17.27 5.91
C LYS A 49 -14.55 18.78 5.72
N ILE A 50 -13.40 19.44 5.54
CA ILE A 50 -13.30 20.90 5.37
C ILE A 50 -13.94 21.35 4.05
N PHE A 51 -13.61 20.68 2.94
CA PHE A 51 -14.07 21.01 1.60
C PHE A 51 -15.39 20.32 1.22
N ARG A 52 -16.02 19.59 2.16
CA ARG A 52 -17.30 18.90 1.99
C ARG A 52 -17.31 17.99 0.75
N PHE A 53 -16.39 17.04 0.74
CA PHE A 53 -16.32 16.07 -0.33
C PHE A 53 -17.64 15.29 -0.45
N SER A 54 -18.04 14.98 -1.68
CA SER A 54 -19.17 14.09 -1.93
C SER A 54 -18.83 12.65 -1.54
N LEU A 55 -19.86 11.82 -1.37
CA LEU A 55 -19.66 10.39 -1.07
C LEU A 55 -18.81 9.70 -2.16
N VAL A 56 -19.01 10.07 -3.43
CA VAL A 56 -18.26 9.51 -4.56
C VAL A 56 -16.79 9.92 -4.50
N GLU A 57 -16.50 11.19 -4.21
CA GLU A 57 -15.12 11.70 -4.04
C GLU A 57 -14.39 10.97 -2.90
N MET A 58 -15.07 10.77 -1.77
CA MET A 58 -14.52 10.01 -0.64
C MET A 58 -14.23 8.55 -1.00
N ILE A 59 -15.13 7.89 -1.73
CA ILE A 59 -14.94 6.50 -2.20
C ILE A 59 -13.74 6.40 -3.14
N ILE A 60 -13.58 7.36 -4.07
CA ILE A 60 -12.45 7.37 -5.00
C ILE A 60 -11.12 7.51 -4.25
N CYS A 61 -11.01 8.47 -3.32
CA CYS A 61 -9.81 8.65 -2.51
C CYS A 61 -9.51 7.41 -1.65
N PHE A 62 -10.55 6.80 -1.06
CA PHE A 62 -10.41 5.59 -0.25
C PHE A 62 -9.93 4.39 -1.06
N LEU A 63 -10.53 4.12 -2.23
CA LEU A 63 -10.13 3.01 -3.10
C LEU A 63 -8.69 3.18 -3.60
N ASN A 64 -8.31 4.40 -3.96
CA ASN A 64 -6.96 4.69 -4.40
C ASN A 64 -5.94 4.50 -3.26
N TRP A 65 -6.27 4.93 -2.04
CA TRP A 65 -5.46 4.65 -0.86
C TRP A 65 -5.30 3.15 -0.55
N VAL A 66 -6.38 2.37 -0.65
CA VAL A 66 -6.32 0.90 -0.49
C VAL A 66 -5.39 0.28 -1.54
N LEU A 67 -5.41 0.79 -2.77
CA LEU A 67 -4.53 0.31 -3.84
C LEU A 67 -3.06 0.62 -3.54
N ILE A 68 -2.75 1.82 -3.04
CA ILE A 68 -1.38 2.20 -2.61
C ILE A 68 -0.89 1.26 -1.51
N VAL A 69 -1.67 1.08 -0.44
CA VAL A 69 -1.30 0.19 0.69
C VAL A 69 -1.09 -1.24 0.19
N SER A 70 -1.95 -1.73 -0.71
CA SER A 70 -1.81 -3.07 -1.27
C SER A 70 -0.51 -3.21 -2.06
N LEU A 71 -0.15 -2.21 -2.88
CA LEU A 71 1.07 -2.24 -3.67
C LEU A 71 2.32 -2.05 -2.80
N GLU A 72 2.26 -1.24 -1.75
CA GLU A 72 3.35 -1.08 -0.79
C GLU A 72 3.65 -2.40 -0.07
N ILE A 73 2.62 -3.15 0.35
CA ILE A 73 2.81 -4.50 0.92
C ILE A 73 3.48 -5.44 -0.09
N VAL A 74 3.06 -5.38 -1.36
CA VAL A 74 3.69 -6.18 -2.44
C VAL A 74 5.14 -5.75 -2.67
N ASN A 75 5.44 -4.45 -2.68
CA ASN A 75 6.79 -3.91 -2.79
C ASN A 75 7.69 -4.47 -1.67
N THR A 76 7.24 -4.40 -0.42
CA THR A 76 7.93 -4.96 0.73
C THR A 76 8.15 -6.47 0.62
N VAL A 77 7.18 -7.22 0.08
CA VAL A 77 7.35 -8.66 -0.17
C VAL A 77 8.47 -8.90 -1.18
N PHE A 78 8.50 -8.14 -2.28
CA PHE A 78 9.56 -8.25 -3.28
C PHE A 78 10.92 -7.85 -2.73
N GLU A 79 11.03 -6.75 -2.00
CA GLU A 79 12.27 -6.32 -1.35
C GLU A 79 12.85 -7.43 -0.47
N ARG A 80 12.02 -8.01 0.41
CA ARG A 80 12.45 -9.09 1.30
C ARG A 80 12.79 -10.39 0.57
N LEU A 81 12.09 -10.70 -0.53
CA LEU A 81 12.40 -11.87 -1.36
C LEU A 81 13.76 -11.70 -2.04
N ILE A 82 14.01 -10.53 -2.61
CA ILE A 82 15.27 -10.19 -3.27
C ILE A 82 16.42 -10.22 -2.26
N ASP A 83 16.25 -9.61 -1.09
CA ASP A 83 17.25 -9.63 0.00
C ASP A 83 17.58 -11.05 0.45
N LYS A 84 16.56 -11.92 0.53
CA LYS A 84 16.76 -13.32 0.90
C LYS A 84 17.46 -14.14 -0.17
N MET A 85 17.30 -13.80 -1.46
CA MET A 85 17.88 -14.55 -2.57
C MET A 85 19.32 -14.12 -2.89
N TRP A 86 19.63 -12.83 -2.84
CA TRP A 86 20.94 -12.28 -3.21
C TRP A 86 21.82 -11.86 -2.02
N GLY A 87 21.28 -11.80 -0.80
CA GLY A 87 22.02 -11.32 0.37
C GLY A 87 22.38 -9.83 0.26
N GLU A 88 23.44 -9.41 0.97
CA GLU A 88 23.93 -8.03 0.95
C GLU A 88 24.89 -7.73 -0.21
N GLU A 89 25.11 -8.67 -1.13
CA GLU A 89 26.00 -8.44 -2.27
C GLU A 89 25.38 -7.44 -3.26
N PHE A 90 26.11 -6.36 -3.51
CA PHE A 90 25.65 -5.30 -4.39
C PHE A 90 25.58 -5.77 -5.85
N ASN A 91 24.36 -5.99 -6.34
CA ASN A 91 24.07 -6.25 -7.75
C ASN A 91 23.26 -5.08 -8.33
N ILE A 92 23.77 -4.48 -9.42
CA ILE A 92 23.14 -3.35 -10.12
C ILE A 92 21.73 -3.72 -10.62
N GLU A 93 21.51 -4.95 -11.08
CA GLU A 93 20.20 -5.41 -11.53
C GLU A 93 19.20 -5.48 -10.37
N VAL A 94 19.63 -5.98 -9.20
CA VAL A 94 18.82 -6.02 -7.98
C VAL A 94 18.38 -4.62 -7.57
N LYS A 95 19.30 -3.64 -7.66
CA LYS A 95 18.95 -2.24 -7.42
C LYS A 95 17.86 -1.75 -8.37
N HIS A 96 18.00 -2.00 -9.67
CA HIS A 96 17.00 -1.59 -10.65
C HIS A 96 15.62 -2.23 -10.39
N LEU A 97 15.56 -3.49 -10.00
CA LEU A 97 14.30 -4.15 -9.65
C LEU A 97 13.61 -3.48 -8.45
N LYS A 98 14.37 -3.17 -7.39
CA LYS A 98 13.85 -2.46 -6.21
C LYS A 98 13.38 -1.05 -6.57
N ASP A 99 14.17 -0.31 -7.34
CA ASP A 99 13.83 1.04 -7.78
C ASP A 99 12.52 1.05 -8.61
N MET A 100 12.33 0.07 -9.49
CA MET A 100 11.10 -0.07 -10.28
C MET A 100 9.89 -0.42 -9.42
N ALA A 101 10.05 -1.28 -8.41
CA ALA A 101 8.97 -1.65 -7.51
C ALA A 101 8.53 -0.44 -6.64
N ALA A 102 9.49 0.34 -6.13
CA ALA A 102 9.22 1.59 -5.44
C ALA A 102 8.57 2.64 -6.36
N ALA A 103 9.01 2.73 -7.62
CA ALA A 103 8.43 3.65 -8.60
C ALA A 103 6.94 3.37 -8.85
N ALA A 104 6.52 2.10 -8.83
CA ALA A 104 5.11 1.75 -9.02
C ALA A 104 4.22 2.30 -7.89
N VAL A 105 4.67 2.24 -6.63
CA VAL A 105 3.96 2.86 -5.50
C VAL A 105 3.97 4.38 -5.59
N PHE A 106 5.10 4.96 -5.99
CA PHE A 106 5.24 6.41 -6.16
C PHE A 106 4.23 6.96 -7.18
N VAL A 107 4.05 6.29 -8.33
CA VAL A 107 3.09 6.70 -9.37
C VAL A 107 1.66 6.71 -8.84
N LEU A 108 1.26 5.68 -8.08
CA LEU A 108 -0.07 5.64 -7.47
C LEU A 108 -0.26 6.71 -6.39
N SER A 109 0.75 6.93 -5.56
CA SER A 109 0.74 7.98 -4.54
C SER A 109 0.60 9.37 -5.17
N ALA A 110 1.30 9.63 -6.27
CA ALA A 110 1.15 10.87 -7.03
C ALA A 110 -0.27 11.00 -7.62
N CYS A 111 -0.85 9.91 -8.11
CA CYS A 111 -2.23 9.89 -8.60
C CYS A 111 -3.24 10.28 -7.51
N LEU A 112 -3.12 9.73 -6.29
CA LEU A 112 -3.98 10.11 -5.15
C LEU A 112 -3.89 11.61 -4.84
N VAL A 113 -2.68 12.17 -4.84
CA VAL A 113 -2.46 13.61 -4.59
C VAL A 113 -3.12 14.44 -5.69
N ILE A 114 -2.93 14.08 -6.96
CA ILE A 114 -3.52 14.80 -8.10
C ILE A 114 -5.05 14.75 -8.03
N ILE A 115 -5.64 13.57 -7.80
CA ILE A 115 -7.10 13.41 -7.66
C ILE A 115 -7.62 14.31 -6.53
N THR A 116 -6.98 14.26 -5.37
CA THR A 116 -7.40 15.06 -4.20
C THR A 116 -7.29 16.56 -4.49
N ALA A 117 -6.21 17.00 -5.15
CA ALA A 117 -6.01 18.38 -5.54
C ALA A 117 -7.08 18.86 -6.52
N VAL A 118 -7.40 18.06 -7.54
CA VAL A 118 -8.46 18.37 -8.51
C VAL A 118 -9.81 18.52 -7.83
N ILE A 119 -10.16 17.61 -6.91
CA ILE A 119 -11.40 17.71 -6.13
C ILE A 119 -11.44 19.01 -5.33
N ILE A 120 -10.36 19.34 -4.62
CA ILE A 120 -10.29 20.58 -3.81
C ILE A 120 -10.43 21.81 -4.70
N LEU A 121 -9.74 21.86 -5.85
CA LEU A 121 -9.83 22.98 -6.79
C LEU A 121 -11.25 23.14 -7.33
N ALA A 122 -11.93 22.04 -7.69
CA ALA A 122 -13.32 22.08 -8.14
C ALA A 122 -14.24 22.70 -7.06
N LYS A 123 -14.08 22.33 -5.79
CA LYS A 123 -14.83 22.92 -4.67
C LYS A 123 -14.53 24.40 -4.48
N ILE A 124 -13.28 24.84 -4.64
CA ILE A 124 -12.88 26.24 -4.50
C ILE A 124 -13.46 27.10 -5.63
N PHE A 125 -13.43 26.60 -6.86
CA PHE A 125 -13.93 27.35 -8.04
C PHE A 125 -15.42 27.16 -8.30
N HIS A 126 -16.14 26.42 -7.44
CA HIS A 126 -17.55 26.10 -7.61
C HIS A 126 -17.88 25.44 -8.97
N ILE A 127 -16.95 24.59 -9.45
CA ILE A 127 -17.11 23.72 -10.62
C ILE A 127 -17.64 22.37 -10.15
#